data_AF-A0A5E4GQ50-F1
#
_entry.id   AF-A0A5E4GQ50-F1
#
_cell.length_a   1.000
_cell.length_b   1.000
_cell.length_c   1.000
_cell.angle_alpha   90.00
_cell.angle_beta   90.00
_cell.angle_gamma   90.00
#
_symmetry.space_group_name_H-M   'P 1'
#
loop_
_entity.id
_entity.type
_entity.pdbx_description
1 polymer ?
#
loop_
_entity_poly.entity_id
_entity_poly.type
_entity_poly.pdbx_seq_one_letter_code
_entity_poly.pdbx_strand_id
1 'polypeptide(L)' 'DIHTKEILGRGTKRGGLYYVDDFSPGMANSVTHPFDSKQKQIWLWHRRLGHPSFSYMKHLIPDLFSGFKDSDFTCDT' A
#
# COMPACT_ATOMS: atom_id res chain seq x y z
N ASP A 1 -9.89 19.10 -2.83
CA ASP A 1 -9.50 20.36 -2.18
C ASP A 1 -10.77 21.18 -1.93
N ILE A 2 -10.94 21.77 -0.75
CA ILE A 2 -12.18 22.48 -0.39
C ILE A 2 -12.33 23.81 -1.16
N HIS A 3 -11.22 24.32 -1.71
CA HIS A 3 -11.18 25.55 -2.48
C HIS A 3 -11.52 25.29 -3.96
N THR A 4 -11.10 24.16 -4.54
CA THR A 4 -11.41 23.79 -5.93
C THR A 4 -12.83 23.27 -6.13
N LYS A 5 -13.53 22.86 -5.05
CA LYS A 5 -14.84 22.17 -5.12
C LYS A 5 -14.83 20.97 -6.07
N GLU A 6 -13.65 20.42 -6.33
CA GLU A 6 -13.48 19.30 -7.24
C GLU A 6 -13.96 18.03 -6.54
N ILE A 7 -14.98 17.41 -7.15
CA ILE A 7 -15.52 16.15 -6.66
C ILE A 7 -14.55 15.05 -7.07
N LEU A 8 -14.00 14.33 -6.10
CA LEU A 8 -13.08 13.22 -6.32
C LEU A 8 -13.87 11.99 -6.84
N GLY A 9 -14.26 12.04 -8.11
CA GLY A 9 -15.01 10.99 -8.83
C GLY A 9 -16.52 11.06 -8.64
N ARG A 10 -17.28 10.87 -9.73
CA ARG A 10 -18.73 10.67 -9.70
C ARG A 10 -19.04 9.20 -9.38
N GLY A 11 -19.99 8.97 -8.49
CA GLY A 11 -20.44 7.62 -8.16
C GLY A 11 -21.92 7.38 -8.36
N THR A 12 -22.26 6.20 -8.90
CA THR A 12 -23.62 5.72 -9.12
C THR A 12 -23.96 4.58 -8.16
N LYS A 13 -25.12 4.66 -7.51
CA LYS A 13 -25.63 3.58 -6.64
C LYS A 13 -26.43 2.57 -7.45
N ARG A 14 -26.08 1.27 -7.39
CA ARG A 14 -26.84 0.17 -8.00
C ARG A 14 -26.93 -1.00 -7.03
N GLY A 15 -28.14 -1.53 -6.81
CA GLY A 15 -28.34 -2.71 -5.96
C GLY A 15 -27.87 -2.55 -4.50
N GLY A 16 -27.78 -1.33 -3.97
CA GLY A 16 -27.27 -1.06 -2.62
C GLY A 16 -25.76 -0.85 -2.53
N LEU A 17 -25.02 -1.00 -3.65
CA LEU A 17 -23.59 -0.76 -3.73
C LEU A 17 -23.31 0.57 -4.46
N TYR A 18 -22.26 1.28 -4.03
CA TYR A 18 -21.78 2.50 -4.69
C TYR A 18 -20.65 2.14 -5.67
N TYR A 19 -20.83 2.50 -6.93
CA TYR A 19 -19.83 2.38 -8.00
C TYR A 19 -19.29 3.77 -8.29
N VAL A 20 -18.02 3.91 -8.62
CA VAL A 20 -17.44 5.20 -9.03
C VAL A 20 -17.16 5.11 -10.53
N ASP A 21 -17.82 5.97 -11.31
CA ASP A 21 -17.87 5.93 -12.78
C ASP A 21 -16.56 6.44 -13.43
N ASP A 22 -15.79 7.28 -12.73
CA ASP A 22 -14.56 7.91 -13.23
C ASP A 22 -13.27 7.12 -12.94
N PHE A 23 -13.38 5.80 -12.71
CA PHE A 23 -12.19 4.97 -12.58
C PHE A 23 -11.77 4.42 -13.95
N SER A 24 -10.83 5.13 -14.59
CA SER A 24 -9.93 4.48 -15.54
C SER A 24 -9.31 3.27 -14.84
N PRO A 25 -9.34 2.04 -15.39
CA PRO A 25 -8.76 0.86 -14.76
C PRO A 25 -7.24 0.94 -14.53
N GLY A 26 -6.58 2.00 -15.02
CA GLY A 26 -5.19 2.35 -14.67
C GLY A 26 -5.03 3.30 -13.48
N MET A 27 -6.13 3.74 -12.86
CA MET A 27 -6.17 4.76 -11.80
C MET A 27 -6.96 4.32 -10.56
N ALA A 28 -7.66 3.19 -10.63
CA ALA A 28 -7.87 2.41 -9.42
C ALA A 28 -6.47 2.09 -8.90
N ASN A 29 -6.27 2.07 -7.58
CA ASN A 29 -5.23 1.22 -7.03
C ASN A 29 -5.62 -0.20 -7.41
N SER A 30 -5.35 -0.57 -8.66
CA SER A 30 -5.24 -1.94 -9.05
C SER A 30 -4.11 -2.41 -8.15
N VAL A 31 -4.49 -3.09 -7.06
CA VAL A 31 -3.60 -3.99 -6.36
C VAL A 31 -3.36 -5.22 -7.27
N THR A 32 -3.24 -5.00 -8.58
CA THR A 32 -2.36 -5.74 -9.46
C THR A 32 -1.01 -5.04 -9.38
N HIS A 33 -0.37 -5.11 -8.22
CA HIS A 33 1.08 -5.02 -8.19
C HIS A 33 1.56 -6.46 -8.28
N PRO A 34 1.97 -6.97 -9.46
CA PRO A 34 2.45 -8.33 -9.57
C PRO A 34 3.58 -8.57 -8.57
N PHE A 35 4.44 -7.57 -8.38
CA PHE A 35 5.38 -7.48 -7.27
C PHE A 35 5.76 -6.00 -7.18
N ASP A 36 5.02 -5.21 -6.39
CA ASP A 36 5.68 -4.04 -5.81
C ASP A 36 6.87 -4.62 -5.04
N SER A 37 8.10 -4.20 -5.33
CA SER A 37 9.31 -4.91 -4.92
C SER A 37 9.19 -5.36 -3.46
N LYS A 38 9.59 -6.60 -3.13
CA LYS A 38 9.49 -7.13 -1.74
C LYS A 38 9.96 -6.10 -0.69
N GLN A 39 10.97 -5.30 -1.05
CA GLN A 39 11.44 -4.14 -0.28
C GLN A 39 10.34 -3.10 0.03
N LYS A 40 9.52 -2.68 -0.94
CA LYS A 40 8.38 -1.78 -0.72
C LYS A 40 7.32 -2.40 0.18
N GLN A 41 7.05 -3.70 0.04
CA GLN A 41 6.16 -4.40 0.96
C GLN A 41 6.72 -4.42 2.38
N ILE A 42 8.02 -4.65 2.56
CA ILE A 42 8.70 -4.56 3.87
C ILE A 42 8.51 -3.16 4.48
N TRP A 43 8.76 -2.11 3.71
CA TRP A 43 8.56 -0.72 4.16
C TRP A 43 7.10 -0.39 4.50
N LEU A 44 6.15 -0.92 3.74
CA LEU A 44 4.73 -0.75 4.00
C LEU A 44 4.33 -1.39 5.33
N TRP A 45 4.74 -2.63 5.56
CA TRP A 45 4.46 -3.34 6.81
C TRP A 45 5.17 -2.67 8.00
N HIS A 46 6.40 -2.19 7.83
CA HIS A 46 7.14 -1.46 8.86
C HIS A 46 6.37 -0.22 9.33
N ARG A 47 5.85 0.59 8.40
CA ARG A 47 5.05 1.78 8.74
C ARG A 47 3.70 1.42 9.36
N ARG A 48 3.02 0.39 8.84
CA ARG A 48 1.70 -0.06 9.35
C ARG A 48 1.76 -0.62 10.77
N LEU A 49 2.87 -1.28 11.13
CA LEU A 49 3.06 -1.89 12.45
C LEU A 49 3.66 -0.92 13.48
N GLY A 50 3.89 0.34 13.13
CA GLY A 50 4.42 1.34 14.06
C GLY A 50 5.93 1.29 14.24
N HIS A 51 6.67 1.17 13.13
CA HIS A 51 8.13 1.20 13.09
C HIS A 51 8.84 0.11 13.93
N PRO A 52 8.40 -1.17 13.91
CA PRO A 52 9.14 -2.23 14.57
C PRO A 52 10.50 -2.45 13.91
N SER A 53 11.44 -3.06 14.64
CA SER A 53 12.73 -3.43 14.07
C SER A 53 12.56 -4.42 12.91
N PHE A 54 13.39 -4.28 11.87
CA PHE A 54 13.35 -5.18 10.71
C PHE A 54 13.67 -6.64 11.09
N SER A 55 14.51 -6.85 12.12
CA SER A 55 14.75 -8.16 12.71
C SER A 55 13.47 -8.77 13.30
N TYR A 56 12.68 -7.99 14.05
CA TYR A 56 11.41 -8.47 14.58
C TYR A 56 10.42 -8.81 13.47
N MET A 57 10.30 -7.96 12.46
CA MET A 57 9.43 -8.23 11.31
C MET A 57 9.84 -9.48 10.51
N LYS A 58 11.14 -9.74 10.40
CA LYS A 58 11.69 -10.94 9.75
C LYS A 58 11.26 -12.23 10.45
N HIS A 59 11.10 -12.20 11.78
CA HIS A 59 10.53 -13.32 12.52
C HIS A 59 9.03 -13.49 12.28
N LEU A 60 8.29 -12.40 12.06
CA LEU A 60 6.85 -12.46 11.79
C LEU A 60 6.54 -12.93 10.36
N ILE A 61 7.34 -12.51 9.37
CA ILE A 61 7.06 -12.74 7.94
C ILE A 61 8.36 -13.11 7.18
N PRO A 62 8.96 -14.28 7.44
CA PRO A 62 10.26 -14.64 6.86
C PRO A 62 10.28 -14.68 5.33
N ASP A 63 9.18 -15.09 4.69
CA ASP A 63 9.06 -15.14 3.22
C ASP A 63 9.23 -13.77 2.57
N LEU A 64 8.78 -12.71 3.26
CA LEU A 64 8.86 -11.34 2.77
C LEU A 64 10.30 -10.82 2.77
N PHE A 65 11.10 -11.26 3.76
CA PHE A 65 12.51 -10.89 3.92
C PHE A 65 13.47 -11.83 3.19
N SER A 66 12.97 -12.86 2.50
CA SER A 66 13.80 -13.77 1.71
C SER A 66 14.60 -13.02 0.63
N GLY A 67 15.93 -13.09 0.74
CA GLY A 67 16.85 -12.42 -0.17
C GLY A 67 17.26 -11.00 0.22
N PHE A 68 16.82 -10.50 1.37
CA PHE A 68 17.26 -9.20 1.91
C PHE A 68 18.12 -9.38 3.16
N LYS A 69 19.09 -8.48 3.31
CA LYS A 69 19.92 -8.36 4.51
C LYS A 69 19.33 -7.28 5.41
N ASP A 70 19.61 -7.39 6.71
CA ASP A 70 19.12 -6.42 7.68
C ASP A 70 19.73 -5.03 7.44
N SER A 71 20.91 -4.96 6.81
CA SER A 71 21.57 -3.73 6.35
C SER A 71 20.84 -2.99 5.23
N ASP A 72 19.89 -3.65 4.56
CA ASP A 72 19.18 -3.08 3.42
C ASP A 72 18.07 -2.11 3.87
N PHE A 73 17.83 -2.01 5.18
CA PHE A 73 16.77 -1.23 5.77
C PHE A 73 17.28 -0.40 6.96
N THR A 74 17.32 0.91 6.77
CA THR A 74 17.64 1.89 7.82
C THR A 74 16.49 2.86 7.95
N CYS A 75 15.95 3.00 9.16
CA CYS A 75 14.84 3.92 9.44
C CYS A 75 15.29 4.93 10.51
N ASP A 76 15.33 6.22 10.15
CA ASP A 76 15.86 7.31 10.99
C ASP A 76 14.82 7.88 11.97
N THR A 77 14.00 7.02 12.59
CA THR A 77 12.89 7.46 13.47
C THR A 77 13.38 8.02 14.80
#